data_AF-A0A832ALK3-F1
#
_entry.id   AF-A0A832ALK3-F1
#
_cell.length_a   1.000
_cell.length_b   1.000
_cell.length_c   1.000
_cell.angle_alpha   90.00
_cell.angle_beta   90.00
_cell.angle_gamma   90.00
#
_symmetry.space_group_name_H-M   'P 1'
#
loop_
_entity.id
_entity.type
_entity.pdbx_description
1 polymer ?
#
loop_
_entity_poly.entity_id
_entity_poly.type
_entity_poly.pdbx_seq_one_letter_code
_entity_poly.pdbx_strand_id
1 'polypeptide(L)'
;MRFRRRAGFTLLEIMIIVAIIGLLAALASPSFIKVRKQSQAKRIVNDARIIDTAIDEWAMEKSKADGDDVDLAEVASYTKTGVVPTTDLLGNPFIINKVGTNQVQISTTTKNAMTGIDVDWGVY
;
A
#
# COMPACT_ATOMS: atom_id res chain seq x y z
N MET A 1 -15.38 59.88 21.65
CA MET A 1 -14.80 58.52 21.53
C MET A 1 -15.71 57.66 20.67
N ARG A 2 -15.23 57.12 19.55
CA ARG A 2 -16.03 56.35 18.60
C ARG A 2 -15.99 54.87 19.01
N PHE A 3 -17.08 54.34 19.55
CA PHE A 3 -17.18 52.91 19.89
C PHE A 3 -17.14 52.08 18.60
N ARG A 4 -16.01 51.43 18.33
CA ARG A 4 -15.91 50.37 17.31
C ARG A 4 -16.86 49.24 17.73
N ARG A 5 -17.92 49.02 16.95
CA ARG A 5 -18.77 47.82 17.10
C ARG A 5 -17.89 46.60 16.82
N ARG A 6 -17.58 45.81 17.85
CA ARG A 6 -17.03 44.47 17.66
C ARG A 6 -18.14 43.60 17.07
N ALA A 7 -18.10 43.36 15.77
CA ALA A 7 -18.94 42.34 15.15
C ALA A 7 -18.38 40.97 15.59
N GLY A 8 -19.01 40.36 16.60
CA GLY A 8 -18.75 38.98 16.97
C GLY A 8 -19.62 38.04 16.13
N PHE A 9 -19.14 36.83 15.88
CA PHE A 9 -19.92 35.77 15.26
C PHE A 9 -21.16 35.46 16.09
N THR A 10 -22.32 35.30 15.43
CA THR A 10 -23.53 34.83 16.10
C THR A 10 -23.45 33.34 16.35
N LEU A 11 -24.13 32.86 17.41
CA LEU A 11 -24.26 31.42 17.67
C LEU A 11 -24.88 30.69 16.47
N LEU A 12 -25.84 31.34 15.79
CA LEU A 12 -26.52 30.80 14.63
C LEU A 12 -25.58 30.60 13.45
N GLU A 13 -24.68 31.55 13.18
CA GLU A 13 -23.64 31.38 12.15
C GLU A 13 -22.76 30.16 12.44
N ILE A 14 -22.27 30.01 13.67
CA ILE A 14 -21.44 28.86 14.03
C ILE A 14 -22.23 27.54 13.91
N MET A 15 -23.52 27.51 14.28
CA MET A 15 -24.36 26.31 14.17
C MET A 15 -24.52 25.84 12.71
N ILE A 16 -24.82 26.75 11.79
CA ILE A 16 -24.98 26.41 10.36
C ILE A 16 -23.64 25.95 9.78
N ILE A 17 -22.54 26.61 10.14
CA ILE A 17 -21.20 26.26 9.66
C ILE A 17 -20.83 24.83 10.08
N VAL A 18 -20.99 24.50 11.37
CA VAL A 18 -20.69 23.16 11.88
C VAL A 18 -21.60 22.11 11.24
N ALA A 19 -22.88 22.43 10.99
CA ALA A 19 -23.81 21.52 10.31
C ALA A 19 -23.37 21.21 8.87
N ILE A 20 -22.97 22.23 8.10
CA ILE A 20 -22.51 22.05 6.71
C ILE A 20 -21.18 21.29 6.66
N ILE A 21 -20.21 21.65 7.52
CA ILE A 21 -18.93 20.95 7.60
C ILE A 21 -19.14 19.49 7.99
N GLY A 22 -20.03 19.21 8.94
CA GLY A 22 -20.38 17.85 9.35
C GLY A 22 -20.97 17.02 8.21
N LEU A 23 -21.87 17.60 7.41
CA LEU A 23 -22.45 16.94 6.24
C LEU A 23 -21.40 16.62 5.17
N LEU A 24 -20.53 17.59 4.84
CA LEU A 24 -19.45 17.40 3.87
C LEU A 24 -18.45 16.33 4.34
N ALA A 25 -18.08 16.34 5.63
CA ALA A 25 -17.19 15.33 6.21
C ALA A 25 -17.79 13.92 6.15
N ALA A 26 -19.10 13.78 6.39
CA ALA A 26 -19.79 12.49 6.32
C ALA A 26 -19.75 11.87 4.91
N LEU A 27 -19.94 12.68 3.87
CA LEU A 27 -19.88 12.22 2.48
C LEU A 27 -18.44 11.88 2.04
N ALA A 28 -17.45 12.65 2.53
CA ALA A 28 -16.07 12.50 2.07
C ALA A 28 -15.31 11.35 2.77
N SER A 29 -15.59 11.09 4.06
CA SER A 29 -14.93 10.06 4.87
C SER A 29 -14.79 8.67 4.21
N PRO A 30 -15.85 8.05 3.65
CA PRO A 30 -15.71 6.71 3.05
C PRO A 30 -14.81 6.68 1.82
N SER A 31 -14.82 7.74 1.01
CA SER A 31 -13.96 7.85 -0.19
C SER A 31 -12.48 7.92 0.18
N PHE A 32 -12.14 8.70 1.21
CA PHE A 32 -10.76 8.80 1.69
C PHE A 32 -10.18 7.45 2.16
N ILE A 33 -10.99 6.62 2.82
CA ILE A 33 -10.56 5.28 3.26
C ILE A 33 -10.27 4.38 2.04
N LYS A 34 -11.14 4.38 1.03
CA LYS A 34 -10.93 3.58 -0.19
C LYS A 34 -9.66 4.00 -0.93
N VAL A 35 -9.44 5.30 -1.13
CA VAL A 35 -8.25 5.83 -1.81
C VAL A 35 -6.98 5.46 -1.05
N ARG A 36 -6.97 5.58 0.28
CA ARG A 36 -5.83 5.18 1.11
C ARG A 36 -5.51 3.69 0.95
N LYS A 37 -6.53 2.83 1.05
CA LYS A 37 -6.36 1.37 0.85
C LYS A 37 -5.81 1.06 -0.55
N GLN A 38 -6.31 1.74 -1.58
CA GLN A 38 -5.84 1.55 -2.95
C GLN A 38 -4.37 1.95 -3.13
N SER A 39 -3.94 3.06 -2.54
CA SER A 39 -2.53 3.48 -2.56
C SER A 39 -1.62 2.50 -1.82
N GLN A 40 -2.07 1.98 -0.68
CA GLN A 40 -1.34 0.97 0.08
C GLN A 40 -1.20 -0.34 -0.72
N ALA A 41 -2.28 -0.80 -1.34
CA ALA A 41 -2.27 -2.00 -2.16
C ALA A 41 -1.34 -1.89 -3.37
N LYS A 42 -1.38 -0.76 -4.08
CA LYS A 42 -0.46 -0.48 -5.20
C LYS A 42 1.00 -0.50 -4.76
N ARG A 43 1.29 0.00 -3.55
CA ARG A 43 2.64 -0.06 -2.98
C ARG A 43 3.07 -1.51 -2.71
N ILE A 44 2.22 -2.31 -2.09
CA ILE A 44 2.51 -3.73 -1.83
C ILE A 44 2.73 -4.52 -3.12
N VAL A 45 1.92 -4.26 -4.15
CA VAL A 45 2.10 -4.84 -5.49
C VAL A 45 3.43 -4.42 -6.12
N ASN A 46 3.81 -3.16 -5.98
CA ASN A 46 5.11 -2.70 -6.46
C ASN A 46 6.27 -3.37 -5.70
N ASP A 47 6.17 -3.46 -4.37
CA ASP A 47 7.17 -4.14 -3.55
C ASP A 47 7.31 -5.62 -3.99
N ALA A 48 6.20 -6.32 -4.25
CA ALA A 48 6.23 -7.69 -4.78
C ALA A 48 6.94 -7.79 -6.13
N ARG A 49 6.66 -6.88 -7.07
CA ARG A 49 7.32 -6.84 -8.39
C ARG A 49 8.83 -6.58 -8.31
N ILE A 50 9.24 -5.75 -7.36
CA ILE A 50 10.67 -5.48 -7.13
C ILE A 50 11.36 -6.76 -6.66
N ILE A 51 10.71 -7.54 -5.79
CA ILE A 51 11.24 -8.82 -5.32
C ILE A 51 11.32 -9.82 -6.48
N ASP A 52 10.25 -9.96 -7.26
CA ASP A 52 10.18 -10.83 -8.45
C ASP A 52 11.33 -10.54 -9.43
N THR A 53 11.49 -9.26 -9.80
CA THR A 53 12.58 -8.84 -10.71
C THR A 53 13.97 -9.13 -10.10
N ALA A 54 14.14 -8.96 -8.79
CA ALA A 54 15.41 -9.25 -8.13
C ALA A 54 15.72 -10.76 -8.09
N ILE A 55 14.70 -11.61 -7.94
CA ILE A 55 14.86 -13.06 -8.03
C ILE A 55 15.21 -13.46 -9.46
N ASP A 56 14.56 -12.89 -10.47
CA ASP A 56 14.89 -13.13 -11.88
C ASP A 56 16.33 -12.73 -12.22
N GLU A 57 16.78 -11.55 -11.79
CA GLU A 57 18.17 -11.11 -11.99
C GLU A 57 19.18 -12.04 -11.33
N TRP A 58 18.93 -12.43 -10.08
CA TRP A 58 19.76 -13.39 -9.35
C TRP A 58 19.79 -14.76 -10.03
N ALA A 59 18.62 -15.26 -10.47
CA ALA A 59 18.49 -16.54 -11.14
C ALA A 59 19.26 -16.55 -12.47
N MET A 60 19.18 -15.46 -13.24
CA MET A 60 19.91 -15.30 -14.48
C MET A 60 21.43 -15.31 -14.26
N GLU A 61 21.93 -14.56 -13.27
CA GLU A 61 23.37 -14.50 -13.00
C GLU A 61 23.92 -15.83 -12.46
N LYS A 62 23.18 -16.49 -11.57
CA LYS A 62 23.58 -17.78 -10.98
C LYS A 62 23.23 -18.99 -11.83
N SER A 63 22.68 -18.78 -13.03
CA SER A 63 22.24 -19.85 -13.94
C SER A 63 21.27 -20.84 -13.27
N LYS A 64 20.34 -20.32 -12.48
CA LYS A 64 19.25 -21.10 -11.86
C LYS A 64 18.17 -21.41 -12.88
N ALA A 65 17.55 -22.56 -12.72
CA ALA A 65 16.43 -23.00 -13.54
C ALA A 65 15.10 -22.78 -12.80
N ASP A 66 14.01 -22.79 -13.55
CA ASP A 66 12.67 -22.82 -12.99
C ASP A 66 12.53 -24.02 -12.04
N GLY A 67 12.02 -23.78 -10.83
CA GLY A 67 11.87 -24.79 -9.77
C GLY A 67 12.99 -24.81 -8.72
N ASP A 68 14.09 -24.08 -8.94
CA ASP A 68 15.16 -23.93 -7.95
C ASP A 68 14.71 -23.12 -6.73
N ASP A 69 15.27 -23.46 -5.57
CA ASP A 69 15.07 -22.71 -4.32
C ASP A 69 15.68 -21.30 -4.43
N VAL A 70 14.92 -20.31 -4.00
CA VAL A 70 15.35 -18.91 -3.94
C VAL A 70 16.15 -18.66 -2.66
N ASP A 71 17.37 -18.14 -2.79
CA ASP A 71 18.16 -17.68 -1.65
C ASP A 71 17.99 -16.17 -1.45
N LEU A 72 17.15 -15.80 -0.48
CA LEU A 72 16.85 -14.41 -0.16
C LEU A 72 18.06 -13.60 0.31
N ALA A 73 19.09 -14.23 0.86
CA ALA A 73 20.30 -13.54 1.30
C ALA A 73 21.13 -13.07 0.09
N GLU A 74 21.18 -13.89 -0.97
CA GLU A 74 21.86 -13.52 -2.21
C GLU A 74 21.03 -12.51 -3.02
N VAL A 75 19.71 -12.75 -3.13
CA VAL A 75 18.76 -11.86 -3.83
C VAL A 75 18.78 -10.44 -3.25
N ALA A 76 19.07 -10.29 -1.95
CA ALA A 76 19.19 -8.97 -1.33
C ALA A 76 20.20 -8.04 -2.03
N SER A 77 21.24 -8.59 -2.65
CA SER A 77 22.25 -7.82 -3.40
C SER A 77 21.70 -7.20 -4.69
N TYR A 78 20.58 -7.72 -5.20
CA TYR A 78 19.92 -7.28 -6.42
C TYR A 78 18.81 -6.26 -6.15
N THR A 79 18.53 -5.97 -4.88
CA THR A 79 17.66 -4.85 -4.52
C THR A 79 18.47 -3.59 -4.27
N LYS A 80 17.94 -2.43 -4.65
CA LYS A 80 18.61 -1.14 -4.43
C LYS A 80 18.92 -0.85 -2.95
N THR A 81 18.17 -1.48 -2.05
CA THR A 81 18.30 -1.28 -0.60
C THR A 81 19.29 -2.26 0.03
N GLY A 82 19.75 -3.29 -0.70
CA GLY A 82 20.55 -4.37 -0.13
C GLY A 82 19.76 -5.29 0.81
N VAL A 83 18.43 -5.20 0.79
CA VAL A 83 17.50 -5.92 1.66
C VAL A 83 16.27 -6.30 0.84
N VAL A 84 15.90 -7.57 0.87
CA VAL A 84 14.61 -8.01 0.32
C VAL A 84 13.51 -7.71 1.34
N PRO A 85 12.46 -6.94 1.00
CA PRO A 85 11.32 -6.78 1.88
C PRO A 85 10.64 -8.13 2.10
N THR A 86 10.74 -8.69 3.31
CA THR A 86 10.08 -9.96 3.64
C THR A 86 8.65 -9.77 4.13
N THR A 87 8.28 -8.55 4.50
CA THR A 87 6.93 -8.20 4.97
C THR A 87 6.37 -7.01 4.21
N ASP A 88 5.05 -7.02 4.04
CA ASP A 88 4.31 -5.95 3.42
C ASP A 88 4.09 -4.76 4.36
N LEU A 89 3.40 -3.73 3.86
CA LEU A 89 3.06 -2.53 4.62
C LEU A 89 2.12 -2.79 5.82
N LEU A 90 1.44 -3.94 5.85
CA LEU A 90 0.53 -4.34 6.94
C LEU A 90 1.22 -5.28 7.93
N GLY A 91 2.49 -5.63 7.69
CA GLY A 91 3.27 -6.55 8.53
C GLY A 91 3.06 -8.03 8.19
N ASN A 92 2.34 -8.38 7.13
CA ASN A 92 2.19 -9.76 6.69
C ASN A 92 3.36 -10.17 5.79
N PRO A 93 3.82 -11.43 5.84
CA PRO A 93 4.94 -11.87 5.03
C PRO A 93 4.57 -11.97 3.54
N PHE A 94 5.53 -11.66 2.66
CA PHE A 94 5.48 -12.13 1.27
C PHE A 94 5.79 -13.62 1.23
N ILE A 95 5.04 -14.37 0.42
CA ILE A 95 5.28 -15.79 0.20
C ILE A 95 6.22 -15.90 -0.98
N ILE A 96 7.42 -16.42 -0.74
CA ILE A 96 8.43 -16.65 -1.76
C ILE A 96 8.42 -18.13 -2.12
N ASN A 97 8.17 -18.42 -3.39
CA ASN A 97 8.18 -19.75 -3.97
C ASN A 97 9.50 -20.00 -4.71
N LYS A 98 9.50 -21.00 -5.59
CA LYS A 98 10.63 -21.32 -6.46
C LYS A 98 10.77 -20.30 -7.59
N VAL A 99 11.98 -20.23 -8.15
CA VAL A 99 12.26 -19.47 -9.37
C VAL A 99 11.35 -19.93 -10.52
N GLY A 100 10.98 -19.00 -11.39
CA GLY A 100 10.15 -19.25 -12.57
C GLY A 100 8.76 -18.64 -12.42
N THR A 101 7.73 -19.48 -12.31
CA THR A 101 6.34 -19.00 -12.28
C THR A 101 5.84 -18.77 -10.85
N ASN A 102 5.26 -17.60 -10.59
CA ASN A 102 4.59 -17.27 -9.32
C ASN A 102 5.57 -17.28 -8.13
N GLN A 103 6.71 -16.63 -8.33
CA GLN A 103 7.85 -16.56 -7.40
C GLN A 103 7.50 -15.78 -6.13
N VAL A 104 6.69 -14.72 -6.25
CA VAL A 104 6.30 -13.86 -5.15
C VAL A 104 4.79 -13.74 -5.09
N GLN A 105 4.23 -14.11 -3.93
CA GLN A 105 2.81 -13.95 -3.67
C GLN A 105 2.55 -13.06 -2.46
N ILE A 106 1.57 -12.18 -2.64
CA ILE A 106 1.03 -11.37 -1.56
C ILE A 106 0.12 -12.25 -0.70
N SER A 107 0.28 -12.17 0.63
CA SER A 107 -0.47 -12.99 1.58
C SER A 107 -1.99 -12.85 1.42
N THR A 108 -2.73 -13.93 1.67
CA THR A 108 -4.20 -13.92 1.66
C THR A 108 -4.76 -13.00 2.75
N THR A 109 -4.07 -12.87 3.88
CA THR A 109 -4.43 -11.92 4.96
C THR A 109 -4.43 -10.49 4.45
N THR A 110 -3.41 -10.10 3.69
CA THR A 110 -3.30 -8.77 3.07
C THR A 110 -4.43 -8.53 2.06
N LYS A 111 -4.68 -9.52 1.19
CA LYS A 111 -5.77 -9.44 0.19
C LYS A 111 -7.13 -9.27 0.87
N ASN A 112 -7.37 -9.99 1.97
CA ASN A 112 -8.61 -9.89 2.76
C ASN A 112 -8.74 -8.54 3.48
N ALA A 113 -7.64 -8.02 4.04
CA ALA A 113 -7.62 -6.69 4.67
C ALA A 113 -7.89 -5.55 3.68
N MET A 114 -7.53 -5.76 2.42
CA MET A 114 -7.66 -4.80 1.33
C MET A 114 -8.86 -5.07 0.40
N THR A 115 -9.92 -5.66 0.93
CA THR A 115 -11.18 -5.82 0.18
C THR A 115 -11.83 -4.48 -0.17
N GLY A 116 -12.60 -4.45 -1.28
CA GLY A 116 -13.36 -3.27 -1.72
C GLY A 116 -12.56 -2.24 -2.54
N ILE A 117 -11.36 -2.59 -3.00
CA ILE A 117 -10.54 -1.78 -3.90
C ILE A 117 -10.31 -2.51 -5.24
N ASP A 118 -10.15 -1.73 -6.30
CA ASP A 118 -9.87 -2.24 -7.64
C ASP A 118 -8.35 -2.30 -7.83
N VAL A 119 -7.77 -3.46 -7.47
CA VAL A 119 -6.33 -3.74 -7.59
C VAL A 119 -6.14 -5.14 -8.15
N ASP A 120 -5.32 -5.23 -9.19
CA ASP A 120 -4.85 -6.51 -9.70
C ASP A 120 -3.74 -7.02 -8.79
N TRP A 121 -4.00 -8.14 -8.13
CA TRP A 121 -3.04 -8.79 -7.24
C TRP A 121 -1.99 -9.60 -7.98
N GLY A 122 -2.20 -9.83 -9.28
CA GLY A 122 -1.27 -10.48 -10.18
C GLY A 122 -0.72 -11.83 -9.69
N VAL A 123 0.26 -12.25 -10.46
CA VAL A 123 1.24 -13.27 -10.13
C VAL A 123 2.57 -12.56 -10.34
N TYR A 124 3.37 -12.53 -9.30
CA TYR A 124 4.72 -11.97 -9.29
C TYR A 124 5.65 -13.07 -8.78
#